data_AF-A0A7M3PN90-F1
#
_entry.id   AF-A0A7M3PN90-F1
#
_cell.length_a   1.000
_cell.length_b   1.000
_cell.length_c   1.000
_cell.angle_alpha   90.00
_cell.angle_beta   90.00
_cell.angle_gamma   90.00
#
_symmetry.space_group_name_H-M   'P 1'
#
loop_
_entity.id
_entity.type
_entity.pdbx_description
1 polymer ?
#
loop_
_entity_poly.entity_id
_entity_poly.type
_entity_poly.pdbx_seq_one_letter_code
_entity_poly.pdbx_strand_id
1 'polypeptide(L)' 'MHMVLQSIGQAAVLSALEMGIRDFVLIGNLTQLPQCRPVFDTIAQMYDVRFIIPASAEYQTAIGAALAYIKKIETSPVG' A
#
# COMPACT_ATOMS: atom_id res chain seq x y z
N MET A 1 -5.69 1.35 -21.04
CA MET A 1 -4.64 2.21 -20.45
C MET A 1 -4.42 1.76 -19.00
N HIS A 2 -3.37 0.98 -18.73
CA HIS A 2 -3.11 0.32 -17.42
C HIS A 2 -1.72 0.64 -16.85
N MET A 3 -0.99 1.59 -17.44
CA MET A 3 0.44 1.81 -17.21
C MET A 3 0.80 2.05 -15.73
N VAL A 4 -0.09 2.71 -14.98
CA VAL A 4 0.10 2.98 -13.54
C VAL A 4 0.09 1.68 -12.72
N LEU A 5 -0.95 0.84 -12.88
CA LEU A 5 -1.08 -0.39 -12.11
C LEU A 5 0.01 -1.40 -12.48
N GLN A 6 0.38 -1.49 -13.77
CA GLN A 6 1.50 -2.32 -14.18
C GLN A 6 2.82 -1.84 -13.60
N SER A 7 3.09 -0.53 -13.63
CA SER A 7 4.33 0.03 -13.04
C SER A 7 4.43 -0.28 -11.54
N ILE A 8 3.33 -0.11 -10.79
CA ILE A 8 3.27 -0.46 -9.36
C ILE A 8 3.49 -1.97 -9.16
N GLY A 9 2.85 -2.79 -9.99
CA GLY A 9 3.04 -4.24 -9.98
C GLY A 9 4.49 -4.65 -10.19
N GLN A 10 5.16 -4.08 -11.18
CA GLN A 10 6.57 -4.36 -11.44
C GLN A 10 7.47 -3.95 -10.28
N ALA A 11 7.20 -2.79 -9.66
CA ALA A 11 7.94 -2.35 -8.47
C ALA A 11 7.78 -3.34 -7.29
N ALA A 12 6.56 -3.86 -7.08
CA ALA A 12 6.30 -4.86 -6.05
C ALA A 12 7.04 -6.18 -6.33
N VAL A 13 7.01 -6.66 -7.58
CA VAL A 13 7.74 -7.85 -8.01
C VAL A 13 9.25 -7.72 -7.78
N LEU A 14 9.84 -6.60 -8.20
CA LEU A 14 11.27 -6.36 -8.00
C LEU A 14 11.63 -6.31 -6.52
N SER A 15 10.78 -5.70 -5.69
CA SER A 15 10.96 -5.67 -4.23
C SER A 15 10.90 -7.09 -3.62
N ALA A 16 10.06 -7.96 -4.16
CA ALA A 16 9.96 -9.35 -3.71
C ALA A 16 11.18 -10.19 -4.08
N LEU A 17 11.67 -10.04 -5.31
CA LEU A 17 12.84 -10.78 -5.80
C LEU A 17 14.14 -10.35 -5.12
N GLU A 18 14.36 -9.03 -4.99
CA GLU A 18 15.65 -8.49 -4.54
C GLU A 18 15.74 -8.34 -3.01
N MET A 19 14.63 -8.05 -2.33
CA MET A 19 14.62 -7.69 -0.91
C MET A 19 13.85 -8.69 -0.04
N GLY A 20 13.22 -9.70 -0.64
CA GLY A 20 12.38 -10.66 0.08
C GLY A 20 11.08 -10.08 0.64
N ILE A 21 10.70 -8.87 0.22
CA ILE A 21 9.47 -8.20 0.65
C ILE A 21 8.29 -8.81 -0.11
N ARG A 22 7.43 -9.57 0.59
CA ARG A 22 6.29 -10.26 -0.04
C ARG A 22 4.93 -9.66 0.29
N ASP A 23 4.87 -8.80 1.30
CA ASP A 23 3.63 -8.17 1.75
C ASP A 23 3.57 -6.71 1.33
N PHE A 24 2.56 -6.36 0.54
CA PHE A 24 2.37 -5.02 0.01
C PHE A 24 1.02 -4.46 0.43
N VAL A 25 1.02 -3.37 1.21
CA VAL A 25 -0.22 -2.68 1.58
C VAL A 25 -0.49 -1.57 0.56
N LEU A 26 -1.60 -1.69 -0.17
CA LEU A 26 -2.05 -0.70 -1.14
C LEU A 26 -3.02 0.27 -0.47
N ILE A 27 -2.68 1.56 -0.49
CA ILE A 27 -3.51 2.64 0.05
C ILE A 27 -3.78 3.73 -0.98
N GLY A 28 -4.64 4.68 -0.61
CA GLY A 28 -5.02 5.81 -1.46
C GLY A 28 -6.15 5.49 -2.41
N ASN A 29 -6.67 6.52 -3.06
CA ASN A 29 -7.87 6.45 -3.91
C ASN A 29 -7.71 5.53 -5.13
N LEU A 30 -6.48 5.18 -5.51
CA LEU A 30 -6.19 4.21 -6.56
C LEU A 30 -6.82 2.83 -6.28
N THR A 31 -6.95 2.46 -5.00
CA THR A 31 -7.59 1.20 -4.57
C THR A 31 -9.08 1.12 -4.93
N GLN A 32 -9.72 2.26 -5.20
CA GLN A 32 -11.13 2.35 -5.62
C GLN A 32 -11.31 2.13 -7.13
N LEU A 33 -10.22 2.04 -7.90
CA LEU A 33 -10.33 1.71 -9.32
C LEU A 33 -10.84 0.27 -9.49
N PRO A 34 -11.87 0.02 -10.31
CA PRO A 34 -12.44 -1.33 -10.50
C PRO A 34 -11.41 -2.37 -10.94
N GLN A 35 -10.42 -1.95 -11.73
CA GLN A 35 -9.36 -2.81 -12.25
C GLN A 35 -8.20 -3.04 -11.28
N CYS A 36 -8.17 -2.37 -10.11
CA CYS A 36 -7.09 -2.46 -9.14
C CYS A 36 -6.95 -3.90 -8.61
N ARG A 37 -8.02 -4.44 -8.03
CA ARG A 37 -8.05 -5.81 -7.48
C ARG A 37 -7.67 -6.87 -8.52
N PRO A 38 -8.34 -6.96 -9.69
CA PRO A 38 -7.98 -7.98 -10.69
C PRO A 38 -6.51 -7.95 -11.14
N VAL A 39 -5.94 -6.74 -11.31
CA VAL A 39 -4.55 -6.60 -11.73
C VAL A 39 -3.60 -7.07 -10.63
N PHE A 40 -3.80 -6.64 -9.38
CA PHE A 40 -2.92 -7.02 -8.28
C PHE A 40 -3.11 -8.49 -7.85
N ASP A 41 -4.30 -9.06 -7.97
CA ASP A 41 -4.54 -10.49 -7.75
C ASP A 41 -3.77 -11.34 -8.78
N THR A 42 -3.73 -10.89 -10.04
CA THR A 42 -2.93 -11.55 -11.09
C THR A 42 -1.44 -11.51 -10.76
N ILE A 43 -0.93 -10.35 -10.31
CA ILE A 43 0.48 -10.18 -9.93
C ILE A 43 0.81 -11.02 -8.69
N ALA A 44 -0.09 -11.07 -7.70
CA ALA A 44 0.06 -11.88 -6.49
C ALA A 44 0.30 -13.36 -6.83
N GLN A 45 -0.51 -13.90 -7.74
CA GLN A 45 -0.40 -15.29 -8.19
C GLN A 45 0.88 -15.56 -8.97
N MET A 46 1.30 -14.63 -9.83
CA MET A 46 2.48 -14.84 -10.69
C MET A 46 3.80 -14.82 -9.92
N TYR A 47 3.87 -14.06 -8.83
CA TYR A 47 5.13 -13.78 -8.14
C TYR A 47 5.17 -14.18 -6.66
N ASP A 48 4.15 -14.91 -6.18
CA ASP A 48 4.02 -15.36 -4.78
C ASP A 48 4.14 -14.19 -3.79
N VAL A 49 3.41 -13.11 -4.07
CA VAL A 49 3.31 -11.91 -3.22
C VAL A 49 1.88 -11.70 -2.75
N ARG A 50 1.71 -11.02 -1.62
CA ARG A 50 0.40 -10.71 -1.02
C ARG A 50 0.14 -9.21 -1.06
N PHE A 51 -0.89 -8.80 -1.79
CA PHE A 51 -1.41 -7.44 -1.73
C PHE A 51 -2.54 -7.34 -0.70
N ILE A 52 -2.47 -6.32 0.15
CA ILE A 52 -3.45 -6.04 1.21
C ILE A 52 -4.06 -4.67 0.92
N ILE A 53 -5.37 -4.62 0.74
CA ILE A 53 -6.13 -3.36 0.63
C ILE A 53 -6.98 -3.23 1.90
N PRO A 54 -6.61 -2.34 2.85
CA PRO A 54 -7.40 -2.13 4.06
C PRO A 54 -8.73 -1.44 3.75
N ALA A 55 -9.68 -1.54 4.67
CA ALA A 55 -10.91 -0.75 4.60
C ALA A 55 -10.57 0.75 4.60
N SER A 56 -11.34 1.54 3.84
CA SER A 56 -11.16 2.99 3.77
C SER A 56 -9.72 3.41 3.39
N ALA A 57 -9.12 2.64 2.48
CA ALA A 57 -7.75 2.80 2.02
C ALA A 57 -7.43 4.23 1.53
N GLU A 58 -8.40 4.93 0.97
CA GLU A 58 -8.31 6.32 0.51
C GLU A 58 -7.98 7.32 1.62
N TYR A 59 -8.30 7.01 2.88
CA TYR A 59 -8.08 7.91 4.02
C TYR A 59 -6.83 7.55 4.84
N GLN A 60 -6.16 6.44 4.55
CA GLN A 60 -5.05 5.92 5.37
C GLN A 60 -3.89 6.92 5.53
N THR A 61 -3.61 7.73 4.51
CA THR A 61 -2.59 8.80 4.60
C THR A 61 -2.97 9.85 5.64
N ALA A 62 -4.23 10.30 5.64
CA ALA A 62 -4.72 11.30 6.59
C ALA A 62 -4.76 10.74 8.02
N ILE A 63 -5.22 9.50 8.17
CA ILE A 63 -5.23 8.78 9.45
C ILE A 63 -3.80 8.64 10.00
N GLY A 64 -2.85 8.24 9.14
CA GLY A 64 -1.44 8.12 9.52
C GLY A 64 -0.83 9.46 9.95
N ALA A 65 -1.12 10.55 9.23
CA ALA A 65 -0.66 11.88 9.60
C ALA A 65 -1.23 12.34 10.96
N ALA A 66 -2.52 12.13 11.19
CA ALA A 66 -3.17 12.45 12.46
C ALA A 66 -2.58 11.64 13.62
N LEU A 67 -2.37 10.33 13.42
CA LEU A 67 -1.76 9.47 14.43
C LEU A 67 -0.33 9.88 14.76
N ALA A 68 0.47 10.24 13.75
CA ALA A 68 1.83 10.74 13.96
C ALA A 68 1.85 12.04 14.78
N TYR A 69 0.91 12.94 14.52
CA TYR A 69 0.75 14.16 15.30
C TYR A 69 0.39 13.87 16.77
N ILE A 70 -0.58 12.97 17.00
CA ILE A 70 -0.99 12.55 18.35
C ILE A 70 0.19 11.92 19.11
N LYS A 71 0.94 11.00 18.48
CA LYS A 71 2.11 10.41 19.14
C LYS A 71 3.17 11.45 19.51
N LYS A 72 3.37 12.48 18.68
CA LYS A 72 4.32 13.56 18.94
C LYS A 72 3.92 14.39 20.16
N ILE A 73 2.63 14.69 20.34
CA ILE A 73 2.16 15.41 21.53
C ILE A 73 2.28 14.56 22.79
N GLU A 74 2.03 13.24 22.71
CA GLU A 74 2.13 12.33 23.86
C GLU A 74 3.57 12.10 24.33
N THR A 75 4.54 12.13 23.40
CA THR A 75 5.97 11.90 23.69
C THR A 75 6.76 13.18 23.95
N SER A 76 6.16 14.36 23.80
CA SER A 76 6.80 15.62 24.17
C SER A 76 6.80 15.75 25.70
N PRO A 77 7.95 16.06 26.34
CA PRO A 77 7.99 16.21 27.79
C PRO A 77 7.01 17.31 28.20
N VAL A 78 6.14 17.01 29.16
CA VAL A 78 5.34 18.02 29.84
C VAL A 78 6.33 18.95 30.51
N GLY A 79 6.44 20.19 30.02
CA GLY A 79 7.23 21.24 30.65
C GLY A 79 6.69 21.61 32.01
#